data_AF-N9DX38-F1
#
_entry.id   AF-N9DX38-F1
#
_cell.length_a   1.000
_cell.length_b   1.000
_cell.length_c   1.000
_cell.angle_alpha   90.00
_cell.angle_beta   90.00
_cell.angle_gamma   90.00
#
_symmetry.space_group_name_H-M   'P 1'
#
loop_
_entity.id
_entity.type
_entity.pdbx_description
1 polymer ?
#
loop_
_entity_poly.entity_id
_entity_poly.type
_entity_poly.pdbx_seq_one_letter_code
_entity_poly.pdbx_strand_id
1 'polypeptide(L)'
;MEEEIEVTLDTVGFYLQKLLSFDHLCEEAVLYLEGLYQGIKRDEEIAKKFCLLTLHNQKFYDFFSRNHETDAEFEILQTCMIWNSCLAILIQSPNVMIRAAIVEKSRVFATLLINDPDVNVRMRCASTWEKCAQQLVYDENYLVRSCCAGKSEEVALKLLDDCNLYVRKACTIWESCAALLLKDPEKNVRFWALVRWPKFAEHFIYDEDAQIREKCATLNESCAKNLIHDTSAIVRSVAIKYAQDRDLALTRKDDPSEIVRRTLVQIYKDIADNYKDDQDSTVRMAVLRAKPEYADYYKNDGNEHVRKLASSFLTSQQDRY
;
A
#
# COMPACT_ATOMS: atom_id res chain seq x y z
N MET A 1 33.53 32.58 -24.90
CA MET A 1 33.21 31.70 -26.03
C MET A 1 33.89 30.39 -25.70
N GLU A 2 33.28 29.65 -24.77
CA GLU A 2 33.77 28.32 -24.42
C GLU A 2 33.40 27.43 -25.61
N GLU A 3 34.40 26.91 -26.31
CA GLU A 3 34.17 25.83 -27.26
C GLU A 3 33.56 24.68 -26.45
N GLU A 4 32.29 24.36 -26.71
CA GLU A 4 31.70 23.09 -26.30
C GLU A 4 32.58 22.00 -26.92
N ILE A 5 33.49 21.44 -26.13
CA ILE A 5 34.33 20.34 -26.59
C ILE A 5 33.38 19.15 -26.74
N GLU A 6 33.06 18.84 -27.99
CA GLU A 6 32.16 17.75 -28.36
C GLU A 6 32.82 16.41 -28.00
N VAL A 7 32.10 15.57 -27.25
CA VAL A 7 32.56 14.20 -26.98
C VAL A 7 32.51 13.41 -28.27
N THR A 8 33.65 12.83 -28.65
CA THR A 8 33.79 11.92 -29.78
C THR A 8 34.07 10.52 -29.27
N LEU A 9 33.95 9.52 -30.14
CA LEU A 9 34.25 8.14 -29.79
C LEU A 9 35.66 7.99 -29.16
N ASP A 10 36.66 8.69 -29.67
CA ASP A 10 38.03 8.58 -29.16
C ASP A 10 38.21 9.25 -27.80
N THR A 11 37.45 10.31 -27.50
CA THR A 11 37.63 11.10 -26.27
C THR A 11 36.83 10.59 -25.08
N VAL A 12 35.89 9.64 -25.23
CA VAL A 12 35.07 9.09 -24.12
C VAL A 12 35.91 8.68 -22.90
N GLY A 13 37.02 7.96 -23.13
CA GLY A 13 37.90 7.51 -22.04
C GLY A 13 38.60 8.67 -21.33
N PHE A 14 38.99 9.72 -22.07
CA PHE A 14 39.58 10.92 -21.50
C PHE A 14 38.58 11.67 -20.62
N TYR A 15 37.35 11.86 -21.10
CA TYR A 15 36.29 12.52 -20.32
C TYR A 15 35.97 11.76 -19.04
N LEU A 16 35.83 10.44 -19.14
CA LEU A 16 35.60 9.60 -17.97
C LEU A 16 36.77 9.69 -16.98
N GLN A 17 38.02 9.62 -17.46
CA GLN A 17 39.18 9.73 -16.58
C GLN A 17 39.26 11.10 -15.91
N LYS A 18 38.92 12.18 -16.62
CA LYS A 18 38.86 13.53 -16.07
C LYS A 18 37.78 13.65 -15.01
N LEU A 19 36.56 13.19 -15.29
CA LEU A 19 35.47 13.12 -14.32
C LEU A 19 35.91 12.40 -13.03
N LEU A 20 36.50 11.21 -13.17
CA LEU A 20 36.93 10.39 -12.03
C LEU A 20 38.19 10.90 -11.33
N SER A 21 38.83 11.95 -11.85
CA SER A 21 39.99 12.60 -11.20
C SER A 21 39.58 13.67 -10.18
N PHE A 22 38.31 14.10 -10.19
CA PHE A 22 37.79 15.00 -9.20
C PHE A 22 37.42 14.25 -7.91
N ASP A 23 37.66 14.90 -6.78
CA ASP A 23 37.26 14.36 -5.47
C ASP A 23 35.76 14.49 -5.23
N HIS A 24 35.12 15.51 -5.84
CA HIS A 24 33.70 15.78 -5.73
C HIS A 24 33.10 16.34 -7.03
N LEU A 25 31.76 16.37 -7.12
CA LEU A 25 30.99 16.83 -8.27
C LEU A 25 30.94 18.37 -8.34
N CYS A 26 32.10 19.00 -8.59
CA CYS A 26 32.23 20.44 -8.79
C CYS A 26 31.75 20.89 -10.19
N GLU A 27 31.65 22.21 -10.42
CA GLU A 27 31.23 22.78 -11.71
C GLU A 27 32.02 22.22 -12.90
N GLU A 28 33.34 22.07 -12.76
CA GLU A 28 34.19 21.49 -13.79
C GLU A 28 33.85 20.01 -14.04
N ALA A 29 33.62 19.22 -13.00
CA ALA A 29 33.21 17.83 -13.12
C ALA A 29 31.84 17.70 -13.81
N VAL A 30 30.90 18.61 -13.52
CA VAL A 30 29.59 18.68 -14.17
C VAL A 30 29.74 18.91 -15.68
N LEU A 31 30.67 19.76 -16.13
CA LEU A 31 30.90 19.98 -17.56
C LEU A 31 31.35 18.70 -18.29
N TYR A 32 32.23 17.90 -17.67
CA TYR A 32 32.63 16.61 -18.26
C TYR A 32 31.48 15.60 -18.26
N LEU A 33 30.67 15.60 -17.20
CA LEU A 33 29.50 14.72 -17.08
C LEU A 33 28.42 15.08 -18.13
N GLU A 34 28.13 16.36 -18.30
CA GLU A 34 27.18 16.86 -19.29
C GLU A 34 27.67 16.59 -20.71
N GLY A 35 28.97 16.78 -20.98
CA GLY A 35 29.57 16.41 -22.26
C GLY A 35 29.39 14.92 -22.57
N LEU A 36 29.66 14.04 -21.60
CA LEU A 36 29.40 12.60 -21.74
C LEU A 36 27.91 12.31 -21.98
N TYR A 37 27.02 12.96 -21.22
CA TYR A 37 25.58 12.80 -21.34
C TYR A 37 25.05 13.16 -22.73
N GLN A 38 25.47 14.31 -23.27
CA GLN A 38 25.11 14.74 -24.62
C GLN A 38 25.67 13.80 -25.70
N GLY A 39 26.93 13.37 -25.55
CA GLY A 39 27.55 12.40 -26.46
C GLY A 39 26.79 11.06 -26.48
N ILE A 40 26.50 10.51 -25.31
CA ILE A 40 25.74 9.25 -25.15
C ILE A 40 24.37 9.33 -25.83
N LYS A 41 23.68 10.48 -25.71
CA LYS A 41 22.36 10.67 -26.33
C LYS A 41 22.40 10.71 -27.86
N ARG A 42 23.49 11.21 -28.44
CA ARG A 42 23.59 11.47 -29.88
C ARG A 42 24.18 10.31 -30.66
N ASP A 43 25.02 9.48 -30.03
CA ASP A 43 25.81 8.45 -30.71
C ASP A 43 25.85 7.12 -29.92
N GLU A 44 25.40 6.05 -30.57
CA GLU A 44 25.36 4.70 -30.01
C GLU A 44 26.75 4.13 -29.71
N GLU A 45 27.77 4.40 -30.54
CA GLU A 45 29.12 3.89 -30.31
C GLU A 45 29.82 4.60 -29.14
N ILE A 46 29.55 5.89 -28.96
CA ILE A 46 29.96 6.63 -27.75
C ILE A 46 29.32 5.99 -26.51
N ALA A 47 28.01 5.75 -26.55
CA ALA A 47 27.28 5.14 -25.44
C ALA A 47 27.78 3.72 -25.10
N LYS A 48 28.05 2.89 -26.12
CA LYS A 48 28.62 1.54 -25.94
C LYS A 48 30.00 1.61 -25.30
N LYS A 49 30.88 2.48 -25.81
CA LYS A 49 32.23 2.66 -25.26
C LYS A 49 32.16 3.13 -23.81
N PHE A 50 31.27 4.07 -23.50
CA PHE A 50 31.04 4.51 -22.12
C PHE A 50 30.61 3.34 -21.22
N CYS A 51 29.59 2.57 -21.62
CA CYS A 51 29.13 1.41 -20.87
C CYS A 51 30.26 0.40 -20.60
N LEU A 52 31.06 0.06 -21.61
CA LEU A 52 32.17 -0.87 -21.47
C LEU A 52 33.24 -0.38 -20.50
N LEU A 53 33.49 0.93 -20.46
CA LEU A 53 34.47 1.54 -19.56
C LEU A 53 33.98 1.67 -18.12
N THR A 54 32.66 1.69 -17.89
CA THR A 54 32.08 1.91 -16.56
C THR A 54 31.56 0.64 -15.88
N LEU A 55 31.12 -0.37 -16.65
CA LEU A 55 30.41 -1.57 -16.16
C LEU A 55 31.03 -2.25 -14.92
N HIS A 56 32.36 -2.32 -14.87
CA HIS A 56 33.11 -2.94 -13.77
C HIS A 56 34.15 -1.99 -13.15
N ASN A 57 34.01 -0.69 -13.40
CA ASN A 57 34.95 0.30 -12.89
C ASN A 57 34.53 0.76 -11.50
N GLN A 58 35.10 0.17 -10.45
CA GLN A 58 34.76 0.52 -9.08
C GLN A 58 34.94 2.03 -8.77
N LYS A 59 35.92 2.69 -9.39
CA LYS A 59 36.13 4.13 -9.20
C LYS A 59 34.95 4.96 -9.69
N PHE A 60 34.25 4.50 -10.72
CA PHE A 60 33.04 5.14 -11.23
C PHE A 60 31.93 5.10 -10.18
N TYR A 61 31.62 3.93 -9.64
CA TYR A 61 30.61 3.75 -8.60
C TYR A 61 30.98 4.48 -7.30
N ASP A 62 32.24 4.42 -6.89
CA ASP A 62 32.75 5.10 -5.69
C ASP A 62 32.68 6.63 -5.83
N PHE A 63 32.86 7.16 -7.04
CA PHE A 63 32.76 8.59 -7.30
C PHE A 63 31.36 9.11 -6.99
N PHE A 64 30.31 8.52 -7.58
CA PHE A 64 28.93 8.95 -7.32
C PHE A 64 28.47 8.66 -5.89
N SER A 65 28.86 7.51 -5.33
CA SER A 65 28.51 7.15 -3.95
C SER A 65 29.07 8.14 -2.92
N ARG A 66 30.34 8.54 -3.04
CA ARG A 66 30.97 9.50 -2.11
C ARG A 66 30.43 10.91 -2.22
N ASN A 67 29.84 11.25 -3.36
CA ASN A 67 29.20 12.54 -3.59
C ASN A 67 27.73 12.58 -3.14
N HIS A 68 27.17 11.45 -2.67
CA HIS A 68 25.74 11.30 -2.41
C HIS A 68 24.87 11.50 -3.68
N GLU A 69 25.44 11.23 -4.85
CA GLU A 69 24.85 11.46 -6.17
C GLU A 69 24.58 10.13 -6.89
N THR A 70 24.06 9.14 -6.16
CA THR A 70 23.70 7.83 -6.73
C THR A 70 22.59 7.95 -7.79
N ASP A 71 21.80 9.02 -7.72
CA ASP A 71 20.78 9.34 -8.73
C ASP A 71 21.44 9.74 -10.06
N ALA A 72 22.52 10.55 -10.03
CA ALA A 72 23.26 10.91 -11.25
C ALA A 72 23.96 9.70 -11.90
N GLU A 73 24.50 8.76 -11.11
CA GLU A 73 25.02 7.48 -11.61
C GLU A 73 23.95 6.71 -12.39
N PHE A 74 22.78 6.58 -11.76
CA PHE A 74 21.65 5.87 -12.35
C PHE A 74 21.17 6.58 -13.61
N GLU A 75 21.04 7.91 -13.60
CA GLU A 75 20.58 8.71 -14.73
C GLU A 75 21.48 8.60 -15.96
N ILE A 76 22.81 8.67 -15.80
CA ILE A 76 23.72 8.57 -16.95
C ILE A 76 23.72 7.15 -17.55
N LEU A 77 23.70 6.11 -16.70
CA LEU A 77 23.60 4.73 -17.18
C LEU A 77 22.22 4.43 -17.78
N GLN A 78 21.16 5.00 -17.23
CA GLN A 78 19.81 4.91 -17.79
C GLN A 78 19.73 5.61 -19.15
N THR A 79 20.46 6.70 -19.35
CA THR A 79 20.52 7.40 -20.65
C THR A 79 21.14 6.53 -21.73
N CYS A 80 22.10 5.66 -21.39
CA CYS A 80 22.64 4.68 -22.34
C CYS A 80 21.58 3.67 -22.81
N MET A 81 20.53 3.41 -22.01
CA MET A 81 19.49 2.42 -22.31
C MET A 81 18.58 2.78 -23.48
N ILE A 82 18.73 3.97 -24.08
CA ILE A 82 18.05 4.29 -25.34
C ILE A 82 18.55 3.41 -26.49
N TRP A 83 19.76 2.87 -26.39
CA TRP A 83 20.39 2.01 -27.39
C TRP A 83 20.30 0.54 -26.97
N ASN A 84 19.80 -0.32 -27.87
CA ASN A 84 19.67 -1.76 -27.60
C ASN A 84 21.03 -2.44 -27.37
N SER A 85 22.09 -1.98 -28.03
CA SER A 85 23.45 -2.50 -27.81
C SER A 85 23.97 -2.22 -26.40
N CYS A 86 23.65 -1.06 -25.83
CA CYS A 86 23.98 -0.72 -24.45
C CYS A 86 23.20 -1.58 -23.45
N LEU A 87 21.93 -1.91 -23.72
CA LEU A 87 21.17 -2.86 -22.88
C LEU A 87 21.87 -4.21 -22.77
N ALA A 88 22.44 -4.71 -23.88
CA ALA A 88 23.17 -5.98 -23.90
C ALA A 88 24.46 -5.96 -23.07
N ILE A 89 25.07 -4.78 -22.89
CA ILE A 89 26.24 -4.59 -22.02
C ILE A 89 25.79 -4.45 -20.56
N LEU A 90 24.83 -3.55 -20.32
CA LEU A 90 24.39 -3.17 -18.97
C LEU A 90 23.60 -4.27 -18.25
N ILE A 91 23.16 -5.32 -18.94
CA ILE A 91 22.55 -6.50 -18.30
C ILE A 91 23.48 -7.16 -17.27
N GLN A 92 24.79 -6.99 -17.42
CA GLN A 92 25.82 -7.50 -16.49
C GLN A 92 26.20 -6.48 -15.42
N SER A 93 25.50 -5.34 -15.34
CA SER A 93 25.82 -4.28 -14.39
C SER A 93 25.74 -4.81 -12.95
N PRO A 94 26.70 -4.50 -12.08
CA PRO A 94 26.61 -4.83 -10.66
C PRO A 94 25.44 -4.08 -9.99
N ASN A 95 25.01 -2.96 -10.55
CA ASN A 95 23.90 -2.17 -10.01
C ASN A 95 22.55 -2.85 -10.34
N VAL A 96 21.88 -3.32 -9.29
CA VAL A 96 20.57 -3.99 -9.34
C VAL A 96 19.50 -3.10 -9.99
N MET A 97 19.52 -1.80 -9.71
CA MET A 97 18.53 -0.86 -10.26
C MET A 97 18.67 -0.70 -11.76
N ILE A 98 19.90 -0.76 -12.28
CA ILE A 98 20.17 -0.76 -13.72
C ILE A 98 19.62 -2.02 -14.37
N ARG A 99 19.88 -3.20 -13.80
CA ARG A 99 19.33 -4.47 -14.33
C ARG A 99 17.79 -4.48 -14.28
N ALA A 100 17.19 -3.98 -13.20
CA ALA A 100 15.74 -3.83 -13.09
C ALA A 100 15.16 -2.85 -14.13
N ALA A 101 15.82 -1.72 -14.39
CA ALA A 101 15.38 -0.77 -15.42
C ALA A 101 15.45 -1.37 -16.84
N ILE A 102 16.45 -2.21 -17.13
CA ILE A 102 16.57 -2.92 -18.42
C ILE A 102 15.36 -3.82 -18.68
N VAL A 103 14.84 -4.49 -17.64
CA VAL A 103 13.65 -5.35 -17.75
C VAL A 103 12.47 -4.55 -18.33
N GLU A 104 12.27 -3.31 -17.91
CA GLU A 104 11.16 -2.47 -18.38
C GLU A 104 11.27 -2.07 -19.85
N LYS A 105 12.49 -2.00 -20.39
CA LYS A 105 12.76 -1.57 -21.77
C LYS A 105 12.56 -2.68 -22.79
N SER A 106 12.75 -3.94 -22.41
CA SER A 106 12.78 -5.03 -23.39
C SER A 106 12.39 -6.37 -22.82
N ARG A 107 11.40 -7.01 -23.45
CA ARG A 107 11.01 -8.40 -23.15
C ARG A 107 12.16 -9.40 -23.37
N VAL A 108 13.06 -9.11 -24.33
CA VAL A 108 14.19 -10.00 -24.62
C VAL A 108 15.15 -10.01 -23.44
N PHE A 109 15.56 -8.83 -22.95
CA PHE A 109 16.47 -8.75 -21.80
C PHE A 109 15.79 -9.19 -20.49
N ALA A 110 14.49 -8.96 -20.32
CA ALA A 110 13.73 -9.52 -19.20
C ALA A 110 13.78 -11.05 -19.16
N THR A 111 13.76 -11.71 -20.32
CA THR A 111 13.88 -13.19 -20.39
C THR A 111 15.29 -13.65 -19.99
N LEU A 112 16.33 -12.87 -20.32
CA LEU A 112 17.71 -13.15 -19.90
C LEU A 112 17.92 -12.92 -18.40
N LEU A 113 17.22 -11.94 -17.82
CA LEU A 113 17.26 -11.59 -16.39
C LEU A 113 16.28 -12.38 -15.52
N ILE A 114 15.60 -13.39 -16.08
CA ILE A 114 14.57 -14.11 -15.33
C ILE A 114 15.13 -14.89 -14.13
N ASN A 115 16.39 -15.33 -14.23
CA ASN A 115 17.12 -16.03 -13.17
C ASN A 115 18.15 -15.11 -12.49
N ASP A 116 17.94 -13.80 -12.50
CA ASP A 116 18.83 -12.86 -11.81
C ASP A 116 18.96 -13.24 -10.33
N PRO A 117 20.18 -13.21 -9.74
CA PRO A 117 20.34 -13.52 -8.32
C PRO A 117 19.56 -12.58 -7.40
N ASP A 118 19.31 -11.34 -7.83
CA ASP A 118 18.56 -10.36 -7.04
C ASP A 118 17.04 -10.52 -7.21
N VAL A 119 16.36 -10.64 -6.07
CA VAL A 119 14.91 -10.81 -5.98
C VAL A 119 14.17 -9.63 -6.63
N ASN A 120 14.66 -8.39 -6.51
CA ASN A 120 13.99 -7.22 -7.08
C ASN A 120 13.99 -7.23 -8.60
N VAL A 121 15.05 -7.76 -9.23
CA VAL A 121 15.11 -7.92 -10.69
C VAL A 121 14.09 -8.98 -11.13
N ARG A 122 14.05 -10.14 -10.45
CA ARG A 122 13.06 -11.19 -10.76
C ARG A 122 11.62 -10.73 -10.53
N MET A 123 11.37 -9.98 -9.45
CA MET A 123 10.08 -9.33 -9.20
C MET A 123 9.69 -8.39 -10.36
N ARG A 124 10.64 -7.59 -10.86
CA ARG A 124 10.43 -6.70 -12.01
C ARG A 124 10.13 -7.50 -13.28
N CYS A 125 10.81 -8.62 -13.51
CA CYS A 125 10.52 -9.51 -14.62
C CYS A 125 9.05 -9.97 -14.57
N ALA A 126 8.60 -10.49 -13.42
CA ALA A 126 7.24 -10.97 -13.22
C ALA A 126 6.18 -9.86 -13.35
N SER A 127 6.40 -8.68 -12.77
CA SER A 127 5.43 -7.59 -12.81
C SER A 127 5.30 -6.97 -14.20
N THR A 128 6.40 -6.84 -14.94
CA THR A 128 6.42 -6.19 -16.25
C THR A 128 5.90 -7.10 -17.36
N TRP A 129 6.31 -8.38 -17.39
CA TRP A 129 6.03 -9.25 -18.55
C TRP A 129 5.34 -10.56 -18.16
N GLU A 130 4.21 -10.85 -18.81
CA GLU A 130 3.40 -12.03 -18.49
C GLU A 130 4.14 -13.35 -18.69
N LYS A 131 4.92 -13.47 -19.77
CA LYS A 131 5.75 -14.67 -20.00
C LYS A 131 6.80 -14.89 -18.91
N CYS A 132 7.29 -13.82 -18.28
CA CYS A 132 8.20 -13.95 -17.15
C CYS A 132 7.43 -14.42 -15.91
N ALA A 133 6.25 -13.84 -15.61
CA ALA A 133 5.40 -14.30 -14.52
C ALA A 133 5.02 -15.79 -14.63
N GLN A 134 4.69 -16.27 -15.83
CA GLN A 134 4.38 -17.68 -16.06
C GLN A 134 5.55 -18.61 -15.74
N GLN A 135 6.79 -18.19 -16.04
CA GLN A 135 7.99 -18.97 -15.75
C GLN A 135 8.43 -18.86 -14.28
N LEU A 136 8.15 -17.73 -13.63
CA LEU A 136 8.51 -17.44 -12.24
C LEU A 136 7.43 -17.85 -11.22
N VAL A 137 6.37 -18.53 -11.66
CA VAL A 137 5.28 -18.97 -10.78
C VAL A 137 5.74 -19.87 -9.63
N TYR A 138 6.88 -20.55 -9.78
CA TYR A 138 7.49 -21.39 -8.74
C TYR A 138 8.81 -20.81 -8.18
N ASP A 139 9.04 -19.49 -8.31
CA ASP A 139 10.22 -18.84 -7.74
C ASP A 139 10.31 -19.13 -6.23
N GLU A 140 11.52 -19.36 -5.72
CA GLU A 140 11.77 -19.62 -4.29
C GLU A 140 11.24 -18.49 -3.40
N ASN A 141 11.29 -17.24 -3.89
CA ASN A 141 10.93 -16.07 -3.12
C ASN A 141 9.45 -15.74 -3.32
N TYR A 142 8.70 -15.71 -2.21
CA TYR A 142 7.27 -15.43 -2.23
C TYR A 142 6.93 -14.03 -2.75
N LEU A 143 7.84 -13.05 -2.68
CA LEU A 143 7.62 -11.72 -3.25
C LEU A 143 7.54 -11.78 -4.79
N VAL A 144 8.40 -12.59 -5.42
CA VAL A 144 8.35 -12.82 -6.87
C VAL A 144 7.05 -13.53 -7.24
N ARG A 145 6.67 -14.60 -6.52
CA ARG A 145 5.40 -15.30 -6.76
C ARG A 145 4.18 -14.40 -6.53
N SER A 146 4.24 -13.49 -5.56
CA SER A 146 3.19 -12.48 -5.34
C SER A 146 3.07 -11.52 -6.52
N CYS A 147 4.19 -11.08 -7.13
CA CYS A 147 4.17 -10.31 -8.37
C CYS A 147 3.59 -11.14 -9.54
N CYS A 148 3.89 -12.43 -9.61
CA CYS A 148 3.32 -13.33 -10.63
C CYS A 148 1.79 -13.40 -10.52
N ALA A 149 1.25 -13.59 -9.32
CA ALA A 149 -0.20 -13.61 -9.08
C ALA A 149 -0.90 -12.31 -9.52
N GLY A 150 -0.23 -11.17 -9.42
CA GLY A 150 -0.78 -9.89 -9.88
C GLY A 150 -0.82 -9.73 -11.40
N LYS A 151 -0.17 -10.61 -12.17
CA LYS A 151 0.09 -10.38 -13.59
C LYS A 151 -1.07 -10.78 -14.50
N SER A 152 -1.61 -11.97 -14.28
CA SER A 152 -2.82 -12.43 -14.96
C SER A 152 -3.58 -13.42 -14.10
N GLU A 153 -4.89 -13.51 -14.35
CA GLU A 153 -5.79 -14.43 -13.66
C GLU A 153 -5.34 -15.88 -13.80
N GLU A 154 -4.86 -16.29 -14.98
CA GLU A 154 -4.35 -17.65 -15.22
C GLU A 154 -3.17 -18.00 -14.29
N VAL A 155 -2.26 -17.06 -14.07
CA VAL A 155 -1.11 -17.27 -13.17
C VAL A 155 -1.58 -17.28 -11.71
N ALA A 156 -2.50 -16.40 -11.33
CA ALA A 156 -3.06 -16.38 -9.98
C ALA A 156 -3.80 -17.68 -9.62
N LEU A 157 -4.55 -18.27 -10.56
CA LEU A 157 -5.24 -19.55 -10.35
C LEU A 157 -4.26 -20.69 -9.98
N LYS A 158 -3.03 -20.65 -10.51
CA LYS A 158 -1.97 -21.63 -10.20
C LYS A 158 -1.36 -21.43 -8.80
N LEU A 159 -1.61 -20.29 -8.17
CA LEU A 159 -1.03 -19.86 -6.90
C LEU A 159 -2.03 -19.82 -5.74
N LEU A 160 -3.25 -20.33 -5.94
CA LEU A 160 -4.28 -20.37 -4.91
C LEU A 160 -3.88 -21.20 -3.67
N ASP A 161 -3.07 -22.24 -3.87
CA ASP A 161 -2.61 -23.13 -2.80
C ASP A 161 -1.18 -22.78 -2.32
N ASP A 162 -0.67 -21.59 -2.65
CA ASP A 162 0.68 -21.19 -2.23
C ASP A 162 0.81 -21.21 -0.70
N CYS A 163 1.93 -21.70 -0.19
CA CYS A 163 2.17 -21.80 1.24
C CYS A 163 2.22 -20.42 1.93
N ASN A 164 2.56 -19.36 1.19
CA ASN A 164 2.66 -18.01 1.72
C ASN A 164 1.36 -17.22 1.53
N LEU A 165 0.81 -16.73 2.65
CA LEU A 165 -0.44 -15.96 2.66
C LEU A 165 -0.38 -14.69 1.81
N TYR A 166 0.79 -14.07 1.62
CA TYR A 166 0.91 -12.85 0.81
C TYR A 166 0.72 -13.15 -0.68
N VAL A 167 1.10 -14.34 -1.14
CA VAL A 167 0.86 -14.79 -2.52
C VAL A 167 -0.63 -15.04 -2.73
N ARG A 168 -1.28 -15.79 -1.82
CA ARG A 168 -2.74 -16.02 -1.89
C ARG A 168 -3.53 -14.70 -1.78
N LYS A 169 -3.10 -13.78 -0.91
CA LYS A 169 -3.63 -12.41 -0.86
C LYS A 169 -3.45 -11.68 -2.19
N ALA A 170 -2.32 -11.81 -2.87
CA ALA A 170 -2.10 -11.18 -4.18
C ALA A 170 -3.11 -11.72 -5.21
N CYS A 171 -3.42 -13.02 -5.18
CA CYS A 171 -4.40 -13.65 -6.06
C CYS A 171 -5.81 -13.02 -5.97
N THR A 172 -6.22 -12.47 -4.82
CA THR A 172 -7.56 -11.86 -4.66
C THR A 172 -7.78 -10.60 -5.49
N ILE A 173 -6.78 -10.13 -6.25
CA ILE A 173 -6.95 -9.05 -7.23
C ILE A 173 -7.87 -9.47 -8.37
N TRP A 174 -7.97 -10.77 -8.63
CA TRP A 174 -8.89 -11.36 -9.59
C TRP A 174 -10.13 -11.85 -8.85
N GLU A 175 -11.30 -11.54 -9.40
CA GLU A 175 -12.57 -11.89 -8.78
C GLU A 175 -12.75 -13.41 -8.60
N SER A 176 -12.42 -14.19 -9.63
CA SER A 176 -12.52 -15.64 -9.63
C SER A 176 -11.66 -16.26 -8.52
N CYS A 177 -10.42 -15.79 -8.39
CA CYS A 177 -9.50 -16.21 -7.35
C CYS A 177 -10.01 -15.80 -5.96
N ALA A 178 -10.52 -14.58 -5.81
CA ALA A 178 -11.12 -14.13 -4.56
C ALA A 178 -12.33 -14.99 -4.14
N ALA A 179 -13.18 -15.40 -5.09
CA ALA A 179 -14.31 -16.29 -4.85
C ALA A 179 -13.87 -17.67 -4.34
N LEU A 180 -12.73 -18.18 -4.83
CA LEU A 180 -12.15 -19.46 -4.39
C LEU A 180 -11.47 -19.35 -3.02
N LEU A 181 -11.05 -18.14 -2.62
CA LEU A 181 -10.34 -17.87 -1.36
C LEU A 181 -11.25 -17.38 -0.22
N LEU A 182 -12.57 -17.41 -0.37
CA LEU A 182 -13.51 -16.97 0.68
C LEU A 182 -13.39 -17.79 1.98
N LYS A 183 -12.87 -19.02 1.89
CA LYS A 183 -12.64 -19.92 3.03
C LYS A 183 -11.15 -20.12 3.36
N ASP A 184 -10.28 -19.23 2.87
CA ASP A 184 -8.85 -19.31 3.17
C ASP A 184 -8.64 -19.33 4.70
N PRO A 185 -7.76 -20.20 5.25
CA PRO A 185 -7.51 -20.25 6.69
C PRO A 185 -7.00 -18.91 7.24
N GLU A 186 -6.33 -18.10 6.42
CA GLU A 186 -5.78 -16.82 6.84
C GLU A 186 -6.82 -15.71 6.69
N LYS A 187 -7.23 -15.15 7.82
CA LYS A 187 -8.10 -13.97 7.92
C LYS A 187 -7.69 -12.86 6.95
N ASN A 188 -6.38 -12.59 6.82
CA ASN A 188 -5.91 -11.52 5.95
C ASN A 188 -6.27 -11.78 4.48
N VAL A 189 -6.23 -13.02 4.01
CA VAL A 189 -6.62 -13.36 2.63
C VAL A 189 -8.13 -13.13 2.45
N ARG A 190 -8.94 -13.65 3.38
CA ARG A 190 -10.40 -13.46 3.40
C ARG A 190 -10.80 -11.98 3.44
N PHE A 191 -10.18 -11.19 4.30
CA PHE A 191 -10.42 -9.76 4.43
C PHE A 191 -10.10 -9.00 3.14
N TRP A 192 -8.97 -9.31 2.48
CA TRP A 192 -8.62 -8.67 1.21
C TRP A 192 -9.51 -9.10 0.04
N ALA A 193 -10.01 -10.34 0.04
CA ALA A 193 -11.06 -10.76 -0.89
C ALA A 193 -12.33 -9.91 -0.72
N LEU A 194 -12.78 -9.71 0.53
CA LEU A 194 -13.93 -8.85 0.84
C LEU A 194 -13.72 -7.38 0.46
N VAL A 195 -12.55 -6.81 0.78
CA VAL A 195 -12.24 -5.40 0.49
C VAL A 195 -12.21 -5.12 -1.00
N ARG A 196 -11.62 -6.02 -1.80
CA ARG A 196 -11.55 -5.87 -3.27
C ARG A 196 -12.87 -6.16 -3.95
N TRP A 197 -13.63 -7.10 -3.41
CA TRP A 197 -14.89 -7.56 -3.98
C TRP A 197 -16.02 -7.50 -2.96
N PRO A 198 -16.55 -6.29 -2.65
CA PRO A 198 -17.61 -6.11 -1.65
C PRO A 198 -18.87 -6.95 -1.86
N LYS A 199 -19.13 -7.37 -3.11
CA LYS A 199 -20.24 -8.27 -3.43
C LYS A 199 -20.18 -9.62 -2.72
N PHE A 200 -19.01 -10.02 -2.20
CA PHE A 200 -18.87 -11.23 -1.39
C PHE A 200 -19.22 -11.04 0.09
N ALA A 201 -19.64 -9.86 0.54
CA ALA A 201 -19.93 -9.57 1.95
C ALA A 201 -20.88 -10.58 2.61
N GLU A 202 -21.91 -11.03 1.89
CA GLU A 202 -22.89 -11.98 2.43
C GLU A 202 -22.28 -13.36 2.75
N HIS A 203 -21.19 -13.75 2.08
CA HIS A 203 -20.48 -15.01 2.40
C HIS A 203 -19.73 -14.95 3.73
N PHE A 204 -19.52 -13.76 4.28
CA PHE A 204 -18.65 -13.51 5.43
C PHE A 204 -19.42 -13.11 6.70
N ILE A 205 -20.76 -13.06 6.68
CA ILE A 205 -21.57 -12.71 7.86
C ILE A 205 -21.43 -13.71 9.01
N TYR A 206 -20.89 -14.90 8.74
CA TYR A 206 -20.57 -15.92 9.75
C TYR A 206 -19.06 -16.21 9.83
N ASP A 207 -18.21 -15.33 9.27
CA ASP A 207 -16.75 -15.48 9.43
C ASP A 207 -16.40 -15.54 10.91
N GLU A 208 -15.42 -16.36 11.29
CA GLU A 208 -14.97 -16.46 12.68
C GLU A 208 -14.44 -15.12 13.22
N ASP A 209 -13.85 -14.29 12.35
CA ASP A 209 -13.22 -13.04 12.74
C ASP A 209 -14.20 -11.87 12.74
N ALA A 210 -14.33 -11.21 13.90
CA ALA A 210 -15.25 -10.10 14.09
C ALA A 210 -14.94 -8.88 13.19
N GLN A 211 -13.68 -8.65 12.79
CA GLN A 211 -13.35 -7.52 11.91
C GLN A 211 -13.86 -7.73 10.48
N ILE A 212 -13.89 -8.99 10.01
CA ILE A 212 -14.50 -9.32 8.72
C ILE A 212 -16.00 -9.10 8.79
N ARG A 213 -16.68 -9.61 9.83
CA ARG A 213 -18.12 -9.40 10.02
C ARG A 213 -18.48 -7.92 10.17
N GLU A 214 -17.69 -7.18 10.93
CA GLU A 214 -17.80 -5.72 11.04
C GLU A 214 -17.73 -5.06 9.66
N LYS A 215 -16.73 -5.46 8.85
CA LYS A 215 -16.58 -4.94 7.49
C LYS A 215 -17.82 -5.26 6.62
N CYS A 216 -18.39 -6.45 6.73
CA CYS A 216 -19.63 -6.80 6.02
C CYS A 216 -20.78 -5.87 6.36
N ALA A 217 -20.98 -5.56 7.65
CA ALA A 217 -22.01 -4.63 8.08
C ALA A 217 -21.83 -3.22 7.47
N THR A 218 -20.60 -2.76 7.27
CA THR A 218 -20.34 -1.45 6.62
C THR A 218 -20.58 -1.43 5.10
N LEU A 219 -20.53 -2.59 4.45
CA LEU A 219 -20.56 -2.69 2.98
C LEU A 219 -21.97 -2.95 2.43
N ASN A 220 -22.83 -3.60 3.20
CA ASN A 220 -24.14 -4.03 2.73
C ASN A 220 -25.18 -3.93 3.88
N GLU A 221 -26.28 -3.22 3.63
CA GLU A 221 -27.38 -3.04 4.58
C GLU A 221 -28.00 -4.39 5.01
N SER A 222 -28.16 -5.34 4.09
CA SER A 222 -28.62 -6.71 4.37
C SER A 222 -27.67 -7.42 5.34
N CYS A 223 -26.35 -7.26 5.14
CA CYS A 223 -25.36 -7.79 6.08
C CYS A 223 -25.50 -7.13 7.46
N ALA A 224 -25.65 -5.81 7.52
CA ALA A 224 -25.86 -5.10 8.78
C ALA A 224 -27.13 -5.58 9.51
N LYS A 225 -28.25 -5.76 8.80
CA LYS A 225 -29.48 -6.32 9.36
C LYS A 225 -29.28 -7.71 9.95
N ASN A 226 -28.56 -8.60 9.23
CA ASN A 226 -28.25 -9.95 9.71
C ASN A 226 -27.29 -9.97 10.91
N LEU A 227 -26.45 -8.95 11.06
CA LEU A 227 -25.43 -8.85 12.11
C LEU A 227 -25.89 -8.07 13.35
N ILE A 228 -27.15 -7.67 13.43
CA ILE A 228 -27.69 -6.91 14.57
C ILE A 228 -27.63 -7.69 15.91
N HIS A 229 -27.60 -9.02 15.82
CA HIS A 229 -27.50 -9.96 16.94
C HIS A 229 -26.14 -10.66 17.02
N ASP A 230 -25.10 -10.12 16.37
CA ASP A 230 -23.75 -10.70 16.40
C ASP A 230 -23.23 -10.89 17.84
N THR A 231 -22.37 -11.87 18.04
CA THR A 231 -21.75 -12.14 19.35
C THR A 231 -20.85 -10.99 19.81
N SER A 232 -20.19 -10.29 18.88
CA SER A 232 -19.34 -9.14 19.14
C SER A 232 -20.15 -7.85 19.30
N ALA A 233 -19.97 -7.16 20.43
CA ALA A 233 -20.60 -5.86 20.67
C ALA A 233 -20.18 -4.79 19.64
N ILE A 234 -18.94 -4.86 19.15
CA ILE A 234 -18.43 -3.96 18.11
C ILE A 234 -19.23 -4.16 16.82
N VAL A 235 -19.37 -5.42 16.38
CA VAL A 235 -20.14 -5.76 15.17
C VAL A 235 -21.59 -5.31 15.32
N ARG A 236 -22.25 -5.59 16.45
CA ARG A 236 -23.62 -5.11 16.71
C ARG A 236 -23.74 -3.59 16.65
N SER A 237 -22.78 -2.86 17.23
CA SER A 237 -22.77 -1.39 17.18
C SER A 237 -22.64 -0.85 15.75
N VAL A 238 -21.87 -1.52 14.90
CA VAL A 238 -21.71 -1.15 13.50
C VAL A 238 -22.96 -1.53 12.72
N ALA A 239 -23.52 -2.72 12.95
CA ALA A 239 -24.78 -3.16 12.37
C ALA A 239 -25.91 -2.14 12.63
N ILE A 240 -26.05 -1.64 13.86
CA ILE A 240 -27.04 -0.59 14.18
C ILE A 240 -26.86 0.67 13.31
N LYS A 241 -25.61 1.09 13.05
CA LYS A 241 -25.33 2.28 12.23
C LYS A 241 -25.72 2.09 10.76
N TYR A 242 -25.55 0.89 10.22
CA TYR A 242 -25.65 0.63 8.78
C TYR A 242 -26.91 -0.13 8.37
N ALA A 243 -27.67 -0.71 9.29
CA ALA A 243 -28.90 -1.45 8.98
C ALA A 243 -30.04 -0.56 8.46
N GLN A 244 -29.99 0.76 8.71
CA GLN A 244 -31.03 1.73 8.33
C GLN A 244 -32.45 1.32 8.74
N ASP A 245 -32.57 0.51 9.80
CA ASP A 245 -33.81 -0.05 10.28
C ASP A 245 -33.92 0.22 11.78
N ARG A 246 -34.70 1.25 12.12
CA ARG A 246 -34.86 1.72 13.50
C ARG A 246 -35.51 0.66 14.37
N ASP A 247 -36.56 0.01 13.89
CA ASP A 247 -37.31 -0.96 14.70
C ASP A 247 -36.44 -2.18 14.99
N LEU A 248 -35.68 -2.65 14.00
CA LEU A 248 -34.69 -3.71 14.18
C LEU A 248 -33.58 -3.29 15.14
N ALA A 249 -33.02 -2.08 15.01
CA ALA A 249 -31.99 -1.58 15.92
C ALA A 249 -32.48 -1.50 17.37
N LEU A 250 -33.73 -1.07 17.58
CA LEU A 250 -34.33 -0.96 18.91
C LEU A 250 -34.58 -2.29 19.61
N THR A 251 -34.49 -3.43 18.90
CA THR A 251 -34.44 -4.77 19.54
C THR A 251 -33.20 -4.94 20.45
N ARG A 252 -32.19 -4.06 20.31
CA ARG A 252 -30.97 -4.02 21.12
C ARG A 252 -31.00 -2.98 22.23
N LYS A 253 -32.17 -2.45 22.60
CA LYS A 253 -32.26 -1.42 23.66
C LYS A 253 -31.70 -1.88 25.02
N ASP A 254 -31.84 -3.18 25.32
CA ASP A 254 -31.36 -3.80 26.55
C ASP A 254 -30.03 -4.57 26.32
N ASP A 255 -29.24 -4.20 25.31
CA ASP A 255 -27.97 -4.87 25.00
C ASP A 255 -27.03 -4.83 26.21
N PRO A 256 -26.36 -5.94 26.58
CA PRO A 256 -25.47 -5.97 27.73
C PRO A 256 -24.25 -5.03 27.56
N SER A 257 -23.84 -4.72 26.33
CA SER A 257 -22.72 -3.82 26.08
C SER A 257 -23.14 -2.35 26.06
N GLU A 258 -22.43 -1.57 26.84
CA GLU A 258 -22.44 -0.11 26.88
C GLU A 258 -22.16 0.52 25.51
N ILE A 259 -21.28 -0.07 24.68
CA ILE A 259 -20.95 0.46 23.35
C ILE A 259 -22.18 0.46 22.45
N VAL A 260 -22.98 -0.61 22.54
CA VAL A 260 -24.22 -0.76 21.76
C VAL A 260 -25.27 0.23 22.26
N ARG A 261 -25.55 0.27 23.57
CA ARG A 261 -26.52 1.20 24.17
C ARG A 261 -26.16 2.66 23.90
N ARG A 262 -24.88 3.02 24.04
CA ARG A 262 -24.34 4.34 23.68
C ARG A 262 -24.59 4.67 22.20
N THR A 263 -24.36 3.71 21.32
CA THR A 263 -24.56 3.89 19.86
C THR A 263 -26.04 4.13 19.53
N LEU A 264 -26.96 3.42 20.20
CA LEU A 264 -28.40 3.66 20.03
C LEU A 264 -28.79 5.08 20.43
N VAL A 265 -28.32 5.58 21.57
CA VAL A 265 -28.58 6.96 22.01
C VAL A 265 -27.99 8.00 21.06
N GLN A 266 -26.81 7.73 20.49
CA GLN A 266 -26.16 8.63 19.54
C GLN A 266 -26.94 8.77 18.22
N ILE A 267 -27.56 7.68 17.74
CA ILE A 267 -28.30 7.65 16.48
C ILE A 267 -29.75 8.09 16.68
N TYR A 268 -30.40 7.57 17.72
CA TYR A 268 -31.81 7.79 18.04
C TYR A 268 -31.92 8.66 19.30
N LYS A 269 -31.72 9.97 19.16
CA LYS A 269 -31.70 10.88 20.32
C LYS A 269 -33.03 10.89 21.10
N ASP A 270 -34.13 10.56 20.43
CA ASP A 270 -35.48 10.47 21.01
C ASP A 270 -35.61 9.39 22.08
N ILE A 271 -34.79 8.33 22.05
CA ILE A 271 -34.83 7.26 23.06
C ILE A 271 -33.94 7.52 24.29
N ALA A 272 -33.25 8.67 24.34
CA ALA A 272 -32.26 8.97 25.38
C ALA A 272 -32.82 8.86 26.82
N ASP A 273 -34.11 9.14 27.01
CA ASP A 273 -34.78 9.08 28.33
C ASP A 273 -34.74 7.67 28.94
N ASN A 274 -34.73 6.63 28.08
CA ASN A 274 -34.66 5.23 28.51
C ASN A 274 -33.31 4.88 29.14
N TYR A 275 -32.27 5.69 28.92
CA TYR A 275 -30.89 5.44 29.35
C TYR A 275 -30.37 6.47 30.35
N LYS A 276 -31.24 7.35 30.87
CA LYS A 276 -30.80 8.39 31.80
C LYS A 276 -30.17 7.84 33.10
N ASP A 277 -30.55 6.62 33.46
CA ASP A 277 -30.08 5.91 34.64
C ASP A 277 -29.20 4.71 34.28
N ASP A 278 -28.65 4.68 33.05
CA ASP A 278 -27.78 3.59 32.60
C ASP A 278 -26.61 3.42 33.57
N GLN A 279 -26.23 2.18 33.88
CA GLN A 279 -25.14 1.89 34.81
C GLN A 279 -23.79 2.42 34.30
N ASP A 280 -23.60 2.46 32.99
CA ASP A 280 -22.36 2.91 32.37
C ASP A 280 -22.33 4.43 32.15
N SER A 281 -21.27 5.08 32.65
CA SER A 281 -21.14 6.53 32.54
C SER A 281 -21.03 7.03 31.10
N THR A 282 -20.49 6.24 30.17
CA THR A 282 -20.35 6.67 28.77
C THR A 282 -21.69 6.72 28.06
N VAL A 283 -22.64 5.85 28.44
CA VAL A 283 -24.03 5.92 27.97
C VAL A 283 -24.72 7.15 28.55
N ARG A 284 -24.59 7.40 29.87
CA ARG A 284 -25.14 8.62 30.50
C ARG A 284 -24.57 9.91 29.89
N MET A 285 -23.28 9.93 29.56
CA MET A 285 -22.68 11.05 28.81
C MET A 285 -23.28 11.20 27.41
N ALA A 286 -23.62 10.11 26.72
CA ALA A 286 -24.30 10.18 25.42
C ALA A 286 -25.73 10.71 25.56
N VAL A 287 -26.45 10.31 26.60
CA VAL A 287 -27.78 10.87 26.95
C VAL A 287 -27.69 12.37 27.15
N LEU A 288 -26.74 12.83 27.97
CA LEU A 288 -26.55 14.25 28.23
C LEU A 288 -26.16 15.05 26.96
N ARG A 289 -25.41 14.46 26.03
CA ARG A 289 -25.15 15.09 24.72
C ARG A 289 -26.38 15.12 23.82
N ALA A 290 -27.24 14.11 23.89
CA ALA A 290 -28.48 14.05 23.13
C ALA A 290 -29.54 15.01 23.68
N LYS A 291 -29.58 15.17 25.01
CA LYS A 291 -30.53 15.99 25.78
C LYS A 291 -29.81 16.83 26.84
N PRO A 292 -29.21 17.98 26.46
CA PRO A 292 -28.50 18.88 27.38
C PRO A 292 -29.37 19.41 28.53
N GLU A 293 -30.69 19.41 28.40
CA GLU A 293 -31.64 19.73 29.46
C GLU A 293 -31.52 18.83 30.70
N TYR A 294 -30.90 17.65 30.58
CA TYR A 294 -30.57 16.79 31.73
C TYR A 294 -29.32 17.22 32.51
N ALA A 295 -28.69 18.36 32.17
CA ALA A 295 -27.50 18.82 32.88
C ALA A 295 -27.75 19.00 34.40
N ASP A 296 -28.91 19.54 34.79
CA ASP A 296 -29.27 19.67 36.21
C ASP A 296 -29.47 18.33 36.92
N TYR A 297 -29.99 17.33 36.20
CA TYR A 297 -30.14 15.96 36.70
C TYR A 297 -28.77 15.33 37.01
N TYR A 298 -27.81 15.54 36.11
CA TYR A 298 -26.48 14.94 36.17
C TYR A 298 -25.42 15.72 36.97
N LYS A 299 -25.74 16.90 37.52
CA LYS A 299 -24.77 17.71 38.27
C LYS A 299 -24.15 16.99 39.48
N ASN A 300 -24.88 16.02 40.03
CA ASN A 300 -24.47 15.20 41.17
C ASN A 300 -24.26 13.72 40.77
N ASP A 301 -24.09 13.41 39.48
CA ASP A 301 -23.83 12.04 39.01
C ASP A 301 -22.63 11.40 39.73
N GLY A 302 -22.66 10.10 39.98
CA GLY A 302 -21.55 9.39 40.64
C GLY A 302 -20.22 9.49 39.88
N ASN A 303 -20.26 9.67 38.56
CA ASN A 303 -19.07 9.76 37.70
C ASN A 303 -18.64 11.22 37.46
N GLU A 304 -17.35 11.51 37.67
CA GLU A 304 -16.79 12.85 37.52
C GLU A 304 -16.89 13.42 36.09
N HIS A 305 -16.72 12.59 35.06
CA HIS A 305 -16.79 13.05 33.67
C HIS A 305 -18.21 13.44 33.28
N VAL A 306 -19.22 12.73 33.79
CA VAL A 306 -20.62 13.09 33.62
C VAL A 306 -20.91 14.43 34.30
N ARG A 307 -20.48 14.61 35.56
CA ARG A 307 -20.64 15.88 36.29
C ARG A 307 -19.98 17.06 35.56
N LYS A 308 -18.73 16.89 35.10
CA LYS A 308 -18.00 17.92 34.35
C LYS A 308 -18.72 18.31 33.05
N LEU A 309 -19.24 17.33 32.31
CA LEU A 309 -20.01 17.58 31.11
C LEU A 309 -21.30 18.33 31.42
N ALA A 310 -22.00 17.95 32.50
CA ALA A 310 -23.21 18.62 32.95
C ALA A 310 -22.96 20.08 33.33
N SER A 311 -21.92 20.36 34.12
CA SER A 311 -21.51 21.72 34.46
C SER A 311 -21.24 22.57 33.21
N SER A 312 -20.58 22.01 32.20
CA SER A 312 -20.31 22.75 30.95
C SER A 312 -21.59 23.18 30.22
N PHE A 313 -22.63 22.35 30.25
CA PHE A 313 -23.92 22.70 29.67
C PHE A 313 -24.65 23.75 30.50
N LEU A 314 -24.62 23.65 31.84
CA LEU A 314 -25.24 24.65 32.74
C LEU A 314 -24.60 26.03 32.59
N THR A 315 -23.27 26.11 32.55
CA THR A 315 -22.56 27.38 32.32
C THR A 315 -22.93 27.96 30.96
N SER A 316 -22.95 27.13 29.90
CA SER A 316 -23.31 27.59 28.55
C SER A 316 -24.77 28.06 28.41
N GLN A 317 -25.67 27.63 29.30
CA GLN A 317 -27.05 28.09 29.35
C GLN A 317 -27.16 29.42 30.11
N GLN A 318 -26.35 29.64 31.15
CA GLN A 318 -26.29 30.91 31.88
C GLN A 318 -25.73 32.05 31.02
N ASP A 319 -24.78 31.76 30.13
CA ASP A 319 -24.19 32.78 29.22
C ASP A 319 -25.12 33.19 28.05
N ARG A 320 -26.27 32.52 27.86
CA ARG A 320 -27.25 32.83 26.79
C ARG A 320 -28.43 33.69 27.25
N TYR A 321 -28.50 34.05 28.53
CA TYR A 321 -29.51 34.93 29.13
C TYR A 321 -28.83 36.17 29.73
#